data_AF-A0A2A3D442-F1
#
_entry.id   AF-A0A2A3D442-F1
#
_cell.length_a   1.000
_cell.length_b   1.000
_cell.length_c   1.000
_cell.angle_alpha   90.00
_cell.angle_beta   90.00
_cell.angle_gamma   90.00
#
_symmetry.space_group_name_H-M   'P 1'
#
loop_
_entity.id
_entity.type
_entity.pdbx_description
1 polymer ?
#
loop_
_entity_poly.entity_id
_entity_poly.type
_entity_poly.pdbx_seq_one_letter_code
_entity_poly.pdbx_strand_id
1 'polypeptide(L)' 'MQGVKRSRWTDTYGPDEFAAKHGLTTRQAEIVIQSNGPSKRKCDLAAEAFRAALRYCRHSREKGARRSPLGSGSNEAPQD' A
#
# COMPACT_ATOMS: atom_id res chain seq x y z
N MET A 1 1.65 21.31 -5.91
CA MET A 1 1.54 20.02 -5.18
C MET A 1 1.49 20.34 -3.69
N GLN A 2 0.34 20.18 -3.04
CA GLN A 2 0.19 20.55 -1.62
C GLN A 2 0.96 19.55 -0.76
N GLY A 3 1.95 20.05 -0.03
CA GLY A 3 2.76 19.25 0.90
C GLY A 3 1.83 18.56 1.90
N VAL A 4 1.93 17.23 1.94
CA VAL A 4 1.24 16.41 2.93
C VAL A 4 1.60 16.99 4.30
N LYS A 5 0.62 17.59 4.97
CA LYS A 5 0.78 18.15 6.31
C LYS A 5 1.32 17.02 7.18
N ARG A 6 2.62 17.04 7.50
CA ARG A 6 3.23 16.11 8.47
C ARG A 6 2.44 16.30 9.75
N SER A 7 1.59 15.34 10.06
CA SER A 7 0.72 15.44 11.21
C SER A 7 1.59 15.48 12.46
N ARG A 8 1.13 16.24 13.47
CA ARG A 8 1.86 16.61 14.71
C ARG A 8 2.23 15.43 15.63
N TRP A 9 2.17 14.19 15.14
CA TRP A 9 2.44 12.97 15.88
C TRP A 9 3.92 12.57 15.84
N THR A 10 4.80 13.47 15.41
CA THR A 10 6.26 13.29 15.31
C THR A 10 6.90 12.83 16.62
N ASP A 11 6.24 13.07 17.76
CA ASP A 11 6.70 12.65 19.09
C ASP A 11 6.35 11.19 19.43
N THR A 12 5.38 10.57 18.75
CA THR A 12 4.87 9.24 19.17
C THR A 12 5.47 8.07 18.39
N TYR A 13 5.80 8.29 17.11
CA TYR A 13 6.58 7.35 16.29
C TYR A 13 7.45 8.10 15.30
N GLY A 14 8.75 7.83 15.32
CA GLY A 14 9.59 8.06 14.16
C GLY A 14 9.13 7.15 13.02
N PRO A 15 8.75 7.69 11.84
CA PRO A 15 8.32 6.86 10.70
C PRO A 15 9.36 5.80 10.32
N ASP A 16 10.65 6.11 10.48
CA ASP A 16 11.75 5.20 10.16
C ASP A 16 11.88 4.05 11.18
N GLU A 17 11.76 4.34 12.47
CA GLU A 17 11.75 3.31 13.52
C GLU A 17 10.55 2.37 13.36
N PHE A 18 9.38 2.94 13.07
CA PHE A 18 8.16 2.16 12.83
C PHE A 18 8.29 1.30 11.57
N ALA A 19 8.86 1.86 10.49
CA ALA A 19 9.14 1.13 9.26
C ALA A 19 10.07 -0.05 9.51
N ALA A 20 11.18 0.16 10.24
CA ALA A 20 12.13 -0.89 10.59
C ALA A 20 11.48 -1.99 11.44
N LYS A 21 10.72 -1.62 12.48
CA LYS A 21 10.03 -2.57 13.37
C LYS A 21 9.07 -3.49 12.60
N HIS A 22 8.31 -2.93 11.66
CA HIS A 22 7.26 -3.64 10.95
C HIS A 22 7.67 -4.16 9.57
N GLY A 23 8.89 -3.92 9.12
CA GLY A 23 9.34 -4.29 7.77
C GLY A 23 8.50 -3.61 6.68
N LEU A 24 8.20 -2.33 6.89
CA LEU A 24 7.50 -1.46 5.96
C LEU A 24 8.48 -0.47 5.33
N THR A 25 8.09 0.16 4.22
CA THR A 25 8.79 1.36 3.76
C THR A 25 8.41 2.56 4.61
N THR A 26 9.26 3.59 4.69
CA THR A 26 8.96 4.84 5.41
C THR A 26 7.61 5.43 4.98
N ARG A 27 7.31 5.42 3.67
CA ARG A 27 6.03 5.92 3.16
C ARG A 27 4.82 5.09 3.62
N GLN A 28 4.97 3.76 3.73
CA GLN A 28 3.91 2.90 4.26
C GLN A 28 3.71 3.14 5.76
N ALA A 29 4.80 3.31 6.51
CA ALA A 29 4.74 3.69 7.92
C ALA A 29 3.99 5.01 8.14
N GLU A 30 4.29 6.04 7.34
CA GLU A 30 3.58 7.32 7.38
C GLU A 30 2.07 7.15 7.17
N ILE A 31 1.64 6.33 6.21
CA ILE A 31 0.22 6.06 5.96
C ILE A 31 -0.43 5.43 7.19
N VAL A 32 0.19 4.38 7.75
CA VAL A 32 -0.37 3.68 8.93
C VAL A 32 -0.49 4.63 10.12
N ILE A 33 0.54 5.44 10.40
CA ILE A 33 0.53 6.41 11.50
C ILE A 33 -0.53 7.49 11.27
N GLN A 34 -0.62 8.04 10.06
CA GLN A 34 -1.60 9.08 9.73
C GLN A 34 -3.05 8.58 9.85
N SER A 35 -3.32 7.34 9.45
CA SER A 35 -4.67 6.76 9.49
C SER A 35 -5.14 6.36 10.89
N ASN A 36 -4.23 6.08 11.82
CA ASN A 36 -4.58 5.58 13.15
C ASN A 36 -4.38 6.61 14.27
N GLY A 37 -3.67 7.70 14.00
CA GLY A 37 -3.30 8.71 14.99
C GLY A 37 -2.15 8.24 15.91
N PRO A 38 -1.94 8.89 17.07
CA PRO A 38 -0.75 8.71 17.91
C PRO A 38 -0.74 7.40 18.70
N SER A 39 -1.83 6.64 18.68
CA SER A 39 -1.94 5.52 19.59
C SER A 39 -1.00 4.40 19.17
N LYS A 40 0.01 4.13 20.01
CA LYS A 40 1.00 3.07 19.80
C LYS A 40 0.37 1.72 19.49
N ARG A 41 -0.53 1.31 20.39
CA ARG A 41 -1.28 0.07 20.25
C ARG A 41 -2.08 -0.02 18.94
N LYS A 42 -2.75 1.07 18.52
CA LYS A 42 -3.53 1.06 17.27
C LYS A 42 -2.63 0.97 16.04
N CYS A 43 -1.52 1.71 16.02
CA CYS A 43 -0.57 1.68 14.92
C CYS A 43 0.06 0.29 14.76
N ASP A 44 0.48 -0.33 15.86
CA ASP A 44 1.07 -1.67 15.82
C ASP A 44 0.08 -2.73 15.27
N LEU A 45 -1.18 -2.72 15.75
CA LEU A 45 -2.22 -3.61 15.22
C LEU A 45 -2.50 -3.34 13.72
N ALA A 46 -2.56 -2.07 13.33
CA ALA A 46 -2.80 -1.69 11.95
C ALA A 46 -1.65 -2.08 11.02
N ALA A 47 -0.40 -2.03 11.49
CA ALA A 47 0.76 -2.48 10.71
C ALA A 47 0.71 -3.97 10.40
N GLU A 48 0.31 -4.81 11.36
CA GLU A 48 0.16 -6.25 11.11
C GLU A 48 -0.89 -6.54 10.03
N ALA A 49 -2.05 -5.88 10.13
CA ALA A 49 -3.11 -5.98 9.13
C ALA A 49 -2.66 -5.45 7.75
N PHE A 50 -1.96 -4.32 7.73
CA PHE A 50 -1.44 -3.70 6.51
C PHE A 50 -0.44 -4.64 5.79
N ARG A 51 0.46 -5.29 6.52
CA ARG A 51 1.40 -6.28 5.95
C ARG A 51 0.67 -7.49 5.38
N ALA A 52 -0.36 -7.98 6.07
CA ALA A 52 -1.18 -9.08 5.57
C ALA A 52 -1.86 -8.70 4.24
N ALA A 53 -2.40 -7.48 4.17
CA ALA A 53 -2.99 -6.95 2.94
C ALA A 53 -1.96 -6.83 1.80
N LEU A 54 -0.76 -6.31 2.07
CA LEU A 54 0.32 -6.24 1.06
C LEU A 54 0.68 -7.60 0.50
N ARG A 55 0.79 -8.63 1.38
CA ARG A 55 1.02 -10.01 0.92
C ARG A 55 -0.12 -10.45 0.03
N TYR A 56 -1.37 -10.33 0.47
CA TYR A 56 -2.53 -10.73 -0.32
C TYR A 56 -2.56 -10.04 -1.70
N CYS A 57 -2.37 -8.74 -1.76
CA CYS A 57 -2.33 -7.98 -3.00
C CYS A 57 -1.21 -8.45 -3.94
N ARG A 58 -0.03 -8.78 -3.41
CA ARG A 58 1.09 -9.32 -4.23
C ARG A 58 0.69 -10.65 -4.90
N HIS A 59 0.13 -11.59 -4.14
CA HIS A 59 -0.29 -12.90 -4.65
C HIS A 59 -1.43 -12.77 -5.67
N SER A 60 -2.37 -11.86 -5.43
CA SER A 60 -3.48 -11.60 -6.37
C SER A 60 -2.99 -11.00 -7.68
N ARG A 61 -2.00 -10.09 -7.66
CA ARG A 61 -1.39 -9.54 -8.87
C ARG A 61 -0.64 -10.61 -9.67
N GLU A 62 0.07 -11.51 -8.99
CA GLU A 62 0.74 -12.64 -9.65
C GLU A 62 -0.28 -13.59 -10.32
N LYS A 63 -1.38 -13.92 -9.64
CA LYS A 63 -2.46 -14.76 -10.20
C LYS A 63 -3.30 -14.06 -11.27
N GLY A 64 -3.38 -12.73 -11.25
CA GLY A 64 -4.05 -11.92 -12.28
C GLY A 64 -3.20 -11.78 -13.53
N ALA A 65 -1.89 -11.53 -13.38
CA ALA A 65 -0.94 -11.48 -14.48
C ALA A 65 -0.87 -12.79 -15.27
N ARG A 66 -1.03 -13.94 -14.61
CA ARG A 66 -1.09 -15.26 -15.26
C ARG A 66 -2.41 -15.52 -16.03
N ARG A 67 -3.45 -14.72 -15.80
CA ARG A 67 -4.79 -14.87 -16.41
C ARG A 67 -5.04 -13.92 -17.58
N SER A 68 -4.05 -13.14 -17.99
CA SER A 68 -4.14 -12.33 -19.21
C SER A 68 -3.21 -12.85 -20.30
N PRO A 69 -3.69 -13.77 -21.13
CA PRO A 69 -3.42 -13.73 -22.55
C PRO A 69 -4.76 -13.63 -23.28
N LEU A 70 -5.02 -12.49 -23.91
CA LEU A 70 -5.78 -12.37 -25.15
C LEU A 70 -5.74 -10.91 -25.57
N GLY A 71 -4.87 -10.63 -26.54
CA GLY A 71 -4.81 -9.37 -27.24
C GLY A 71 -6.14 -9.09 -27.91
N SER A 72 -6.68 -7.91 -27.64
CA SER A 72 -7.74 -7.32 -28.45
C SER A 72 -7.04 -6.73 -29.68
N GLY A 73 -6.87 -7.56 -30.70
CA GLY A 73 -6.29 -7.20 -31.98
C GLY A 73 -7.08 -7.88 -33.07
N SER A 74 -8.17 -7.24 -33.52
CA SER A 74 -8.81 -7.50 -34.81
C SER A 74 -9.42 -6.19 -35.30
N ASN A 75 -8.67 -5.52 -36.16
CA ASN A 75 -9.20 -4.54 -37.10
C ASN A 75 -9.61 -5.36 -38.33
N GLU A 76 -10.90 -5.44 -38.68
CA GLU A 76 -11.31 -5.83 -40.04
C GLU A 76 -12.67 -5.19 -40.35
N ALA A 77 -12.70 -4.42 -41.44
CA ALA A 77 -13.84 -3.68 -41.94
C ALA A 77 -14.81 -4.59 -42.70
N PRO A 78 -16.13 -4.35 -42.67
CA PRO A 78 -17.00 -4.89 -43.70
C PRO A 78 -16.79 -4.12 -45.02
N GLN A 79 -16.42 -4.84 -46.07
CA GLN A 79 -16.61 -4.39 -47.46
C GLN A 79 -17.95 -4.95 -48.01
N ASP A 80 -18.57 -4.11 -48.84
CA ASP A 80 -19.82 -4.24 -49.63
C ASP A 80 -21.16 -4.34 -48.87
#